data_AF-A0A5C7F811-F1
#
_entry.id   AF-A0A5C7F811-F1
#
_cell.length_a   1.000
_cell.length_b   1.000
_cell.length_c   1.000
_cell.angle_alpha   90.00
_cell.angle_beta   90.00
_cell.angle_gamma   90.00
#
_symmetry.space_group_name_H-M   'P 1'
#
loop_
_entity.id
_entity.type
_entity.pdbx_description
1 polymer ?
#
loop_
_entity_poly.entity_id
_entity_poly.type
_entity_poly.pdbx_seq_one_letter_code
_entity_poly.pdbx_strand_id
1 'polypeptide(L)' 'MIVYKPDYKRNGRGAALIWNTEIIENSDVVYAFWDGRSNGTRDAINKAQNMGKVLYILKYNQFEE' A
#
# COMPACT_ATOMS: atom_id res chain seq x y z
N MET A 1 -13.48 13.25 -0.79
CA MET A 1 -12.27 12.54 -1.25
C MET A 1 -11.06 13.30 -0.73
N ILE A 2 -10.24 12.67 0.12
CA ILE A 2 -8.98 13.27 0.58
C ILE A 2 -7.89 12.82 -0.40
N VAL A 3 -7.10 13.77 -0.91
CA VAL A 3 -6.00 13.48 -1.83
C VAL A 3 -4.69 13.73 -1.11
N TYR A 4 -3.95 12.65 -0.88
CA TYR A 4 -2.58 12.70 -0.39
C TYR A 4 -1.65 12.83 -1.61
N LYS A 5 -0.67 13.74 -1.56
CA LYS A 5 0.33 13.89 -2.64
C LYS A 5 1.71 13.53 -2.11
N PRO A 6 2.48 12.67 -2.80
CA PRO A 6 3.85 12.35 -2.38
C PRO A 6 4.76 13.59 -2.46
N ASP A 7 5.47 13.89 -1.38
CA ASP A 7 6.49 14.93 -1.34
C ASP A 7 7.84 14.40 -1.84
N TYR A 8 7.98 14.38 -3.17
CA TYR A 8 9.23 13.97 -3.83
C TYR A 8 10.39 14.95 -3.58
N LYS A 9 10.11 16.23 -3.32
CA LYS A 9 11.15 17.23 -3.06
C LYS A 9 11.86 16.93 -1.74
N ARG A 10 11.11 16.53 -0.72
CA ARG A 10 11.66 16.19 0.60
C ARG A 10 12.19 14.77 0.69
N ASN A 11 11.46 13.80 0.13
CA ASN A 11 11.70 12.38 0.42
C ASN A 11 12.31 11.58 -0.76
N GLY A 12 12.54 12.23 -1.91
CA GLY A 12 13.16 11.61 -3.09
C GLY A 12 12.48 10.30 -3.49
N ARG A 13 13.26 9.25 -3.75
CA ARG A 13 12.75 7.92 -4.15
C ARG A 13 11.87 7.25 -3.09
N GLY A 14 12.01 7.62 -1.82
CA GLY A 14 11.21 7.08 -0.71
C GLY A 14 9.82 7.71 -0.58
N ALA A 15 9.54 8.79 -1.31
CA ALA A 15 8.29 9.54 -1.18
C ALA A 15 7.05 8.67 -1.39
N ALA A 16 7.09 7.73 -2.34
CA ALA A 16 5.97 6.83 -2.62
C ALA A 16 5.69 5.86 -1.45
N LEU A 17 6.73 5.36 -0.77
CA LEU A 17 6.57 4.44 0.35
C LEU A 17 6.02 5.14 1.60
N ILE A 18 6.49 6.36 1.87
CA ILE A 18 5.97 7.20 2.96
C ILE A 18 4.51 7.55 2.70
N TRP A 19 4.20 7.96 1.48
CA TRP A 19 2.85 8.28 1.06
C TRP A 19 1.88 7.09 1.20
N ASN A 20 2.31 5.88 0.82
CA ASN A 20 1.51 4.66 1.05
C ASN A 20 1.24 4.43 2.55
N THR A 21 2.23 4.69 3.42
CA THR A 21 2.04 4.58 4.87
C THR A 21 0.97 5.56 5.36
N GLU A 22 1.02 6.83 4.94
CA GLU A 22 0.04 7.85 5.34
C GLU A 22 -1.38 7.47 4.92
N ILE A 23 -1.55 6.94 3.70
CA ILE A 23 -2.85 6.47 3.20
C ILE A 23 -3.38 5.35 4.10
N ILE A 24 -2.55 4.35 4.40
CA ILE A 24 -2.95 3.20 5.22
C ILE A 24 -3.30 3.63 6.64
N GLU A 25 -2.48 4.49 7.24
CA GLU A 25 -2.69 5.01 8.60
C GLU A 25 -4.05 5.72 8.72
N ASN A 26 -4.43 6.50 7.71
CA ASN A 26 -5.69 7.25 7.68
C ASN A 26 -6.87 6.45 7.10
N SER A 27 -6.70 5.17 6.80
CA SER A 27 -7.78 4.30 6.30
C SER A 27 -8.38 3.45 7.42
N ASP A 28 -9.70 3.29 7.42
CA ASP A 28 -10.39 2.32 8.27
C ASP A 28 -10.32 0.89 7.69
N VAL A 29 -10.42 0.81 6.35
CA VAL A 29 -10.41 -0.44 5.57
C VAL A 29 -9.48 -0.29 4.37
N VAL A 30 -8.70 -1.34 4.08
CA VAL A 30 -7.76 -1.40 2.95
C VAL A 30 -8.15 -2.53 2.01
N TYR A 31 -8.26 -2.22 0.71
CA TYR A 31 -8.41 -3.19 -0.36
C TYR A 31 -7.15 -3.21 -1.22
N ALA A 32 -6.39 -4.30 -1.15
CA ALA A 32 -5.14 -4.46 -1.89
C ALA A 32 -5.33 -5.45 -3.05
N PHE A 33 -5.24 -4.94 -4.29
CA PHE A 33 -5.21 -5.77 -5.49
C PHE A 33 -3.76 -6.19 -5.76
N TRP A 34 -3.47 -7.48 -5.66
CA TRP A 34 -2.11 -7.98 -5.71
C TRP A 34 -1.93 -9.13 -6.70
N ASP A 35 -0.97 -8.96 -7.59
CA ASP A 35 -0.53 -9.95 -8.59
C ASP A 35 0.39 -11.04 -8.02
N GLY A 36 0.75 -10.93 -6.73
CA GLY A 36 1.72 -11.82 -6.07
C GLY A 36 3.18 -11.41 -6.23
N ARG A 37 3.49 -10.37 -7.04
CA ARG A 37 4.87 -9.97 -7.37
C ARG A 37 5.19 -8.51 -7.02
N SER A 38 4.22 -7.61 -7.05
CA SER A 38 4.42 -6.18 -6.75
C SER A 38 4.96 -5.96 -5.33
N ASN A 39 6.22 -5.53 -5.25
CA ASN A 39 6.89 -5.22 -3.98
C ASN A 39 6.22 -4.05 -3.25
N GLY A 40 5.74 -3.03 -3.96
CA GLY A 40 5.06 -1.88 -3.37
C GLY A 40 3.69 -2.25 -2.78
N THR A 41 2.93 -3.10 -3.48
CA THR A 41 1.66 -3.60 -2.96
C THR A 41 1.89 -4.51 -1.76
N ARG A 42 2.91 -5.38 -1.79
CA ARG A 42 3.30 -6.22 -0.65
C ARG A 42 3.69 -5.39 0.58
N ASP A 43 4.47 -4.33 0.40
CA ASP A 43 4.80 -3.39 1.47
C ASP A 43 3.55 -2.73 2.08
N ALA A 44 2.61 -2.28 1.25
CA ALA A 44 1.34 -1.72 1.71
C ALA A 44 0.49 -2.74 2.48
N ILE A 45 0.41 -3.99 2.00
CA ILE A 45 -0.26 -5.10 2.70
C ILE A 45 0.34 -5.31 4.09
N ASN A 46 1.67 -5.41 4.18
CA ASN A 46 2.38 -5.63 5.45
C ASN A 46 2.13 -4.48 6.43
N LYS A 47 2.17 -3.23 5.97
CA LYS A 47 1.86 -2.06 6.79
C LYS A 47 0.44 -2.09 7.34
N ALA A 48 -0.54 -2.40 6.48
CA ALA A 48 -1.94 -2.51 6.90
C ALA A 48 -2.14 -3.62 7.95
N GLN A 49 -1.50 -4.78 7.77
CA GLN A 49 -1.53 -5.87 8.76
C GLN A 49 -0.90 -5.46 10.08
N ASN A 50 0.30 -4.85 10.05
CA ASN A 50 1.02 -4.41 11.25
C ASN A 50 0.24 -3.33 12.03
N MET A 51 -0.51 -2.49 11.33
CA MET A 51 -1.37 -1.46 11.92
C MET A 51 -2.75 -1.98 12.33
N GLY A 52 -3.03 -3.28 12.18
CA GLY A 52 -4.31 -3.89 12.56
C GLY A 52 -5.50 -3.39 11.74
N LYS A 53 -5.27 -2.93 10.51
CA LYS A 53 -6.34 -2.43 9.64
C LYS A 53 -7.20 -3.58 9.14
N VAL A 54 -8.49 -3.32 8.90
CA VAL A 54 -9.35 -4.26 8.18
C VAL A 54 -8.81 -4.36 6.75
N LEU A 55 -8.31 -5.53 6.36
CA LEU A 55 -7.58 -5.71 5.12
C LEU A 55 -8.18 -6.82 4.26
N TYR A 56 -8.48 -6.48 3.01
CA TYR A 56 -8.89 -7.42 1.97
C TYR A 56 -7.83 -7.48 0.88
N ILE A 57 -7.33 -8.69 0.59
CA ILE A 57 -6.35 -8.91 -0.47
C ILE A 57 -7.03 -9.62 -1.64
N LEU A 58 -7.15 -8.92 -2.76
CA LEU A 58 -7.70 -9.47 -4.01
C LEU A 58 -6.57 -9.90 -4.91
N LYS A 59 -6.44 -11.21 -5.10
CA LYS A 59 -5.44 -11.80 -5.98
C LYS A 59 -5.98 -11.84 -7.41
N TYR A 60 -5.14 -11.43 -8.36
CA TYR A 60 -5.46 -11.49 -9.79
C TYR A 60 -4.21 -11.89 -10.58
N ASN A 61 -4.38 -12.47 -11.77
CA ASN A 61 -3.28 -12.90 -12.67
C ASN A 61 -2.13 -13.59 -11.92
N GLN A 62 -2.47 -14.51 -11.02
CA GLN A 62 -1.45 -15.25 -10.28
C GLN A 62 -0.64 -16.03 -11.30
N PHE A 63 0.63 -15.65 -11.46
CA PHE A 63 1.56 -16.46 -12.22
C PHE A 63 1.91 -17.65 -11.35
N GLU A 64 1.33 -18.82 -11.66
CA GLU A 64 1.84 -20.08 -11.14
C GLU A 64 3.26 -20.29 -11.71
N GLU A 65 4.20 -20.66 -10.84
CA GLU A 65 5.50 -21.20 -11.23
C GLU A 65 5.37 -22.65 -11.68
#